data_AF-A0A1X9LNN7-F1
#
_entry.id   AF-A0A1X9LNN7-F1
#
_cell.length_a   1.000
_cell.length_b   1.000
_cell.length_c   1.000
_cell.angle_alpha   90.00
_cell.angle_beta   90.00
_cell.angle_gamma   90.00
#
_symmetry.space_group_name_H-M   'P 1'
#
loop_
_entity.id
_entity.type
_entity.pdbx_description
1 polymer ?
#
loop_
_entity_poly.entity_id
_entity_poly.type
_entity_poly.pdbx_seq_one_letter_code
_entity_poly.pdbx_strand_id
1 'polypeptide(L)'
;MVYLVLGSTFIPAINTGRVEQLVPGFDGALDGPAWAGFVDYLFMFGLEELVLGAFLIAVSFVPRWFEPVVLLVCALSVVRGIGHDVYMISQGYSIVSNTIFIALHTAIIVTGLVFLRRARIRSGWLATLPSGPRSTSKGRQRA
;
A
#
# COMPACT_ATOMS: atom_id res chain seq x y z
N MET A 1 -10.90 2.85 1.41
CA MET A 1 -11.62 3.42 0.26
C MET A 1 -10.84 3.32 -1.04
N VAL A 2 -9.60 3.81 -1.13
CA VAL A 2 -8.77 3.71 -2.36
C VAL A 2 -8.71 2.27 -2.91
N TYR A 3 -8.37 1.29 -2.07
CA TYR A 3 -8.35 -0.13 -2.42
C TYR A 3 -9.68 -0.68 -2.96
N LEU A 4 -10.82 -0.25 -2.41
CA LEU A 4 -12.14 -0.69 -2.88
C LEU A 4 -12.46 -0.14 -4.28
N VAL A 5 -12.19 1.15 -4.49
CA VAL A 5 -12.40 1.81 -5.78
C VAL A 5 -11.47 1.24 -6.83
N LEU A 6 -10.20 1.00 -6.47
CA LEU A 6 -9.23 0.44 -7.40
C LEU A 6 -9.63 -0.98 -7.81
N GLY A 7 -9.93 -1.84 -6.83
CA GLY A 7 -10.32 -3.22 -7.07
C GLY A 7 -11.56 -3.36 -7.95
N SER A 8 -12.57 -2.50 -7.79
CA SER A 8 -13.77 -2.53 -8.62
C SER A 8 -13.49 -2.18 -10.08
N THR A 9 -12.44 -1.42 -10.38
CA THR A 9 -12.10 -1.10 -11.77
C THR A 9 -11.59 -2.31 -12.57
N PHE A 10 -11.13 -3.36 -11.89
CA PHE A 10 -10.59 -4.57 -12.52
C PHE A 10 -11.64 -5.67 -12.77
N ILE A 11 -12.92 -5.40 -12.47
CA ILE A 11 -14.00 -6.30 -12.87
C ILE A 11 -13.97 -6.46 -14.40
N PRO A 12 -14.11 -7.68 -14.97
CA PRO A 12 -13.95 -7.93 -16.40
C PRO A 12 -14.78 -6.99 -17.29
N ALA A 13 -16.01 -6.66 -16.88
CA ALA A 13 -16.89 -5.74 -17.60
C ALA A 13 -16.33 -4.31 -17.79
N ILE A 14 -15.35 -3.90 -16.98
CA ILE A 14 -14.67 -2.61 -17.05
C ILE A 14 -13.26 -2.79 -17.63
N ASN A 15 -12.58 -3.88 -17.23
CA ASN A 15 -11.16 -4.07 -17.47
C ASN A 15 -10.81 -4.43 -18.91
N THR A 16 -11.69 -5.15 -19.62
CA THR A 16 -11.45 -5.60 -21.00
C THR A 16 -11.12 -4.44 -21.95
N GLY A 17 -11.75 -3.27 -21.76
CA GLY A 17 -11.48 -2.08 -22.58
C GLY A 17 -10.12 -1.41 -22.34
N ARG A 18 -9.32 -1.89 -21.37
CA ARG A 18 -8.07 -1.23 -20.94
C ARG A 18 -6.81 -2.02 -21.26
N VAL A 19 -6.92 -3.24 -21.78
CA VAL A 19 -5.75 -4.12 -22.01
C VAL A 19 -4.68 -3.44 -22.85
N GLU A 20 -5.04 -2.79 -23.95
CA GLU A 20 -4.09 -2.07 -24.82
C GLU A 20 -3.38 -0.89 -24.11
N GLN A 21 -4.03 -0.28 -23.12
CA GLN A 21 -3.42 0.80 -22.33
C GLN A 21 -2.42 0.26 -21.29
N LEU A 22 -2.69 -0.94 -20.77
CA LEU A 22 -1.88 -1.62 -19.77
C LEU A 22 -0.69 -2.36 -20.41
N VAL A 23 -0.91 -2.95 -21.58
CA VAL A 23 0.07 -3.69 -22.39
C VAL A 23 -0.05 -3.22 -23.85
N PRO A 24 0.63 -2.13 -24.23
CA PRO A 24 0.61 -1.66 -25.61
C PRO A 24 1.16 -2.73 -26.55
N GLY A 25 0.42 -3.03 -27.62
CA GLY A 25 0.79 -4.08 -28.58
C GLY A 25 0.60 -5.50 -28.05
N PHE A 26 -0.41 -5.74 -27.19
CA PHE A 26 -0.74 -7.09 -26.70
C PHE A 26 -0.94 -8.06 -27.88
N ASP A 27 -0.20 -9.17 -27.88
CA ASP A 27 -0.08 -10.10 -29.01
C ASP A 27 -1.14 -11.21 -29.02
N GLY A 28 -1.99 -11.27 -27.99
CA GLY A 28 -3.12 -12.17 -27.92
C GLY A 28 -4.33 -11.65 -28.71
N ALA A 29 -4.95 -12.53 -29.50
CA ALA A 29 -6.22 -12.24 -30.15
C ALA A 29 -7.28 -11.80 -29.13
N LEU A 30 -8.11 -10.81 -29.49
CA LEU A 30 -9.26 -10.40 -28.70
C LEU A 30 -10.12 -11.64 -28.39
N ASP A 31 -10.48 -11.82 -27.12
CA ASP A 31 -11.23 -12.98 -26.59
C ASP A 31 -10.53 -14.35 -26.74
N GLY A 32 -9.26 -14.39 -27.15
CA GLY A 32 -8.43 -15.58 -27.15
C GLY A 32 -7.97 -15.97 -25.72
N PRO A 33 -7.45 -17.20 -25.51
CA PRO A 33 -7.04 -17.66 -24.18
C PRO A 33 -5.99 -16.79 -23.49
N ALA A 34 -5.06 -16.20 -24.25
CA ALA A 34 -4.06 -15.28 -23.71
C ALA A 34 -4.70 -13.98 -23.20
N TRP A 35 -5.62 -13.40 -23.97
CA TRP A 35 -6.38 -12.22 -23.58
C TRP A 35 -7.23 -12.49 -22.34
N ALA A 36 -8.02 -13.56 -22.36
CA ALA A 36 -8.86 -13.98 -21.24
C ALA A 36 -8.02 -14.22 -19.98
N GLY A 37 -6.89 -14.93 -20.10
CA GLY A 37 -5.98 -15.18 -18.99
C GLY A 37 -5.40 -13.89 -18.38
N PHE A 38 -5.08 -12.89 -19.20
CA PHE A 38 -4.62 -11.60 -18.69
C PHE A 38 -5.75 -10.82 -17.99
N VAL A 39 -6.96 -10.83 -18.54
CA VAL A 39 -8.14 -10.21 -17.92
C VAL A 39 -8.46 -10.88 -16.58
N ASP A 40 -8.39 -12.21 -16.50
CA ASP A 40 -8.64 -13.00 -15.29
C ASP A 40 -7.55 -12.74 -14.22
N TYR A 41 -6.29 -12.63 -14.64
CA TYR A 41 -5.19 -12.24 -13.74
C TYR A 41 -5.45 -10.87 -13.11
N LEU A 42 -5.83 -9.88 -13.93
CA LEU A 42 -6.16 -8.54 -13.45
C LEU A 42 -7.41 -8.53 -12.57
N PHE A 43 -8.39 -9.38 -12.87
CA PHE A 43 -9.57 -9.54 -12.02
C PHE A 43 -9.21 -10.13 -10.66
N MET A 44 -8.35 -11.15 -10.61
CA MET A 44 -7.84 -11.71 -9.35
C MET A 44 -7.13 -10.63 -8.52
N PHE A 45 -6.27 -9.82 -9.15
CA PHE A 45 -5.67 -8.66 -8.51
C PHE A 45 -6.74 -7.73 -7.92
N GLY A 46 -7.79 -7.41 -8.69
CA GLY A 46 -8.91 -6.59 -8.22
C GLY A 46 -9.64 -7.16 -7.01
N LEU A 47 -9.85 -8.48 -6.95
CA LEU A 47 -10.46 -9.15 -5.81
C LEU A 47 -9.60 -9.03 -4.54
N GLU A 48 -8.28 -9.18 -4.67
CA GLU A 48 -7.35 -8.98 -3.55
C GLU A 48 -7.41 -7.54 -3.02
N GLU A 49 -7.50 -6.54 -3.90
CA GLU A 49 -7.67 -5.13 -3.50
C GLU A 49 -9.00 -4.90 -2.78
N LEU A 50 -10.09 -5.53 -3.23
CA LEU A 50 -11.40 -5.44 -2.57
C LEU A 50 -11.35 -6.02 -1.16
N VAL A 51 -10.76 -7.22 -1.00
CA VAL A 51 -10.61 -7.88 0.30
C VAL A 51 -9.74 -7.04 1.23
N LEU A 52 -8.58 -6.56 0.75
CA LEU A 52 -7.70 -5.72 1.53
C LEU A 52 -8.40 -4.41 1.93
N GLY A 53 -9.09 -3.77 1.00
CA GLY A 53 -9.86 -2.54 1.26
C GLY A 53 -10.94 -2.74 2.32
N ALA A 54 -11.71 -3.82 2.24
CA ALA A 54 -12.73 -4.17 3.23
C ALA A 54 -12.11 -4.45 4.60
N PHE A 55 -11.01 -5.20 4.65
CA PHE A 55 -10.29 -5.52 5.88
C PHE A 55 -9.75 -4.24 6.55
N LEU A 56 -9.13 -3.34 5.79
CA LEU A 56 -8.63 -2.07 6.32
C LEU A 56 -9.73 -1.20 6.90
N ILE A 57 -10.91 -1.18 6.28
CA ILE A 57 -12.09 -0.47 6.82
C ILE A 57 -12.52 -1.12 8.13
N ALA A 58 -12.70 -2.44 8.16
CA ALA A 58 -13.12 -3.15 9.36
C ALA A 58 -12.16 -2.90 10.54
N VAL A 59 -10.84 -2.99 10.30
CA VAL A 59 -9.83 -2.81 11.35
C VAL A 59 -9.61 -1.34 11.71
N SER A 60 -10.01 -0.38 10.86
CA SER A 60 -9.91 1.05 11.18
C SER A 60 -10.71 1.46 12.44
N PHE A 61 -11.72 0.67 12.81
CA PHE A 61 -12.52 0.88 14.01
C PHE A 61 -11.89 0.29 15.29
N VAL A 62 -10.73 -0.36 15.19
CA VAL A 62 -10.09 -1.05 16.32
C VAL A 62 -8.77 -0.37 16.67
N PRO A 63 -8.73 0.54 17.66
CA PRO A 63 -7.57 1.40 17.92
C PRO A 63 -6.27 0.65 18.20
N ARG A 64 -6.29 -0.55 18.79
CA ARG A 64 -5.05 -1.27 19.09
C ARG A 64 -4.26 -1.72 17.84
N TRP A 65 -4.89 -1.74 16.66
CA TRP A 65 -4.28 -2.28 15.45
C TRP A 65 -3.78 -1.22 14.46
N PHE A 66 -3.96 0.09 14.73
CA PHE A 66 -3.64 1.12 13.72
C PHE A 66 -2.18 1.02 13.25
N GLU A 67 -1.24 0.82 14.16
CA GLU A 67 0.19 0.82 13.84
C GLU A 67 0.61 -0.39 12.98
N PRO A 68 0.39 -1.65 13.40
CA PRO A 68 0.76 -2.80 12.58
C PRO A 68 0.04 -2.80 11.24
N VAL A 69 -1.20 -2.32 11.17
CA VAL A 69 -1.95 -2.22 9.90
C VAL A 69 -1.33 -1.19 8.96
N VAL A 70 -0.97 0.00 9.44
CA VAL A 70 -0.31 1.01 8.61
C VAL A 70 1.04 0.49 8.11
N LEU A 71 1.82 -0.17 8.95
CA LEU A 71 3.12 -0.73 8.57
C LEU A 71 2.96 -1.86 7.54
N LEU A 72 1.96 -2.73 7.70
CA LEU A 72 1.65 -3.76 6.71
C LEU A 72 1.26 -3.15 5.35
N VAL A 73 0.39 -2.13 5.33
CA VAL A 73 0.02 -1.43 4.09
C VAL A 73 1.24 -0.76 3.44
N CYS A 74 2.15 -0.20 4.23
CA CYS A 74 3.40 0.35 3.70
C CYS A 74 4.27 -0.75 3.09
N ALA A 75 4.45 -1.88 3.77
CA ALA A 75 5.22 -3.01 3.28
C ALA A 75 4.63 -3.58 1.97
N LEU A 76 3.30 -3.75 1.92
CA LEU A 76 2.59 -4.18 0.72
C LEU A 76 2.76 -3.18 -0.43
N SER A 77 2.68 -1.87 -0.15
CA SER A 77 2.88 -0.82 -1.16
C SER A 77 4.31 -0.77 -1.70
N VAL A 78 5.31 -1.11 -0.88
CA VAL A 78 6.70 -1.20 -1.33
C VAL A 78 6.91 -2.44 -2.20
N VAL A 79 6.53 -3.61 -1.71
CA VAL A 79 6.86 -4.89 -2.37
C VAL A 79 5.92 -5.17 -3.54
N ARG A 80 4.61 -5.25 -3.27
CA ARG A 80 3.58 -5.61 -4.27
C ARG A 80 3.12 -4.40 -5.09
N GLY A 81 3.30 -3.18 -4.59
CA GLY A 81 3.07 -1.97 -5.37
C GLY A 81 4.29 -1.60 -6.21
N ILE A 82 5.18 -0.79 -5.64
CA ILE A 82 6.33 -0.22 -6.36
C ILE A 82 7.25 -1.30 -6.95
N GLY A 83 7.60 -2.34 -6.18
CA GLY A 83 8.46 -3.41 -6.66
C GLY A 83 7.87 -4.16 -7.86
N HIS A 84 6.57 -4.44 -7.82
CA HIS A 84 5.86 -5.06 -8.93
C HIS A 84 5.77 -4.13 -10.14
N ASP A 85 5.45 -2.84 -9.96
CA ASP A 85 5.38 -1.87 -11.05
C ASP A 85 6.74 -1.72 -11.77
N VAL A 86 7.84 -1.68 -11.02
CA VAL A 86 9.20 -1.66 -11.59
C VAL A 86 9.50 -2.94 -12.35
N TYR A 87 9.11 -4.09 -11.81
CA TYR A 87 9.23 -5.36 -12.51
C TYR A 87 8.43 -5.36 -13.82
N MET A 88 7.18 -4.90 -13.80
CA MET A 88 6.32 -4.83 -14.99
C MET A 88 6.93 -3.93 -16.06
N ILE A 89 7.47 -2.76 -15.68
CA ILE A 89 8.23 -1.89 -16.60
C ILE A 89 9.41 -2.65 -17.22
N SER A 90 10.16 -3.43 -16.43
CA SER A 90 11.28 -4.22 -16.95
C SER A 90 10.86 -5.31 -17.94
N GLN A 91 9.60 -5.77 -17.88
CA GLN A 91 9.03 -6.78 -18.78
C GLN A 91 8.35 -6.16 -20.01
N GLY A 92 8.43 -4.83 -20.20
CA GLY A 92 7.89 -4.15 -21.38
C GLY A 92 6.43 -3.69 -21.24
N TYR A 93 5.85 -3.73 -20.04
CA TYR A 93 4.51 -3.19 -19.79
C TYR A 93 4.51 -1.65 -19.82
N SER A 94 3.32 -1.05 -19.91
CA SER A 94 3.13 0.41 -20.04
C SER A 94 3.87 1.22 -18.97
N ILE A 95 4.92 1.96 -19.36
CA ILE A 95 5.68 2.84 -18.46
C ILE A 95 4.77 3.88 -17.82
N VAL A 96 3.86 4.46 -18.59
CA VAL A 96 2.95 5.52 -18.12
C VAL A 96 2.03 4.97 -17.03
N SER A 97 1.38 3.84 -17.26
CA SER A 97 0.48 3.23 -16.28
C SER A 97 1.23 2.89 -14.99
N ASN A 98 2.33 2.15 -15.11
CA ASN A 98 3.11 1.72 -13.94
C ASN A 98 3.69 2.91 -13.16
N THR A 99 4.10 3.99 -13.83
CA THR A 99 4.59 5.20 -13.13
C THR A 99 3.49 5.89 -12.32
N ILE A 100 2.25 5.92 -12.83
CA ILE A 100 1.09 6.45 -12.10
C ILE A 100 0.82 5.59 -10.85
N PHE A 101 0.91 4.26 -10.96
CA PHE A 101 0.75 3.35 -9.83
C PHE A 101 1.87 3.51 -8.79
N ILE A 102 3.13 3.65 -9.21
CA ILE A 102 4.25 3.96 -8.31
C ILE A 102 3.99 5.25 -7.53
N ALA A 103 3.49 6.30 -8.20
CA ALA A 103 3.13 7.56 -7.55
C ALA A 103 2.00 7.36 -6.51
N LEU A 104 0.97 6.58 -6.84
CA LEU A 104 -0.11 6.22 -5.91
C LEU A 104 0.44 5.48 -4.68
N HIS A 105 1.27 4.46 -4.86
CA HIS A 105 1.87 3.72 -3.74
C HIS A 105 2.77 4.59 -2.87
N THR A 106 3.55 5.47 -3.50
CA THR A 106 4.37 6.45 -2.77
C THR A 106 3.49 7.37 -1.93
N ALA A 107 2.37 7.86 -2.46
CA ALA A 107 1.43 8.68 -1.72
C ALA A 107 0.80 7.93 -0.52
N ILE A 108 0.42 6.65 -0.70
CA ILE A 108 -0.09 5.79 0.38
C ILE A 108 0.96 5.63 1.49
N ILE A 109 2.21 5.34 1.14
CA ILE A 109 3.31 5.19 2.10
C ILE A 109 3.53 6.50 2.87
N VAL A 110 3.71 7.61 2.15
CA VAL A 110 4.00 8.92 2.76
C VAL A 110 2.87 9.33 3.70
N THR A 111 1.63 9.27 3.25
CA THR A 111 0.48 9.63 4.08
C THR A 111 0.34 8.73 5.30
N GLY A 112 0.48 7.40 5.13
CA GLY A 112 0.45 6.43 6.22
C GLY A 112 1.51 6.74 7.28
N LEU A 113 2.76 6.96 6.88
CA LEU A 113 3.86 7.28 7.80
C LEU A 113 3.70 8.63 8.50
N VAL A 114 3.20 9.65 7.79
CA VAL A 114 2.93 10.98 8.38
C VAL A 114 1.86 10.87 9.47
N PHE A 115 0.74 10.18 9.20
CA PHE A 115 -0.33 10.02 10.19
C PHE A 115 0.09 9.10 11.33
N LEU A 116 0.83 8.03 11.06
CA LEU A 116 1.39 7.16 12.09
C LEU A 116 2.31 7.94 13.04
N ARG A 117 3.19 8.79 12.50
CA ARG A 117 4.06 9.66 13.32
C ARG A 117 3.24 10.59 14.21
N ARG A 118 2.21 11.24 13.65
CA ARG A 118 1.32 12.13 14.42
C ARG A 118 0.55 11.37 15.52
N ALA A 119 0.05 10.19 15.22
CA ALA A 119 -0.65 9.34 16.18
C ALA A 119 0.27 8.92 17.34
N ARG A 120 1.50 8.47 17.05
CA ARG A 120 2.49 8.11 18.08
C ARG A 120 2.85 9.28 19.00
N ILE A 121 2.97 10.49 18.47
CA ILE A 121 3.21 11.72 19.27
C ILE A 121 2.01 12.01 20.18
N ARG A 122 0.78 11.96 19.64
CA ARG A 122 -0.44 12.26 20.38
C ARG A 122 -0.74 11.24 21.49
N SER A 123 -0.42 9.97 21.26
CA SER A 123 -0.64 8.90 22.23
C SER A 123 0.40 8.87 23.36
N GLY A 124 1.37 9.80 23.39
CA GLY A 124 2.39 9.85 24.44
C GLY A 124 3.36 8.67 24.44
N TRP A 125 3.40 7.85 23.38
CA TRP A 125 4.27 6.66 23.31
C TRP A 125 5.77 7.00 23.46
N LEU A 126 6.18 8.18 22.97
CA LEU A 126 7.53 8.69 23.17
C LEU A 126 7.80 9.18 24.61
N ALA A 127 6.76 9.50 25.39
CA ALA A 127 6.87 9.86 26.80
C ALA A 127 6.92 8.63 27.73
N THR A 128 6.52 7.45 27.24
CA THR A 128 6.65 6.17 27.96
C THR A 128 7.99 5.45 27.74
N LEU A 129 8.87 5.96 26.87
CA LEU A 129 10.26 5.49 26.85
C LEU A 129 10.91 5.92 28.17
N PRO A 130 11.59 5.01 28.90
CA PRO A 130 12.26 5.37 30.13
C PRO A 130 13.26 6.49 29.80
N SER A 131 12.95 7.70 30.26
CA SER A 131 13.92 8.77 30.33
C SER A 131 15.08 8.18 31.14
N GLY A 132 16.22 7.95 30.47
CA GLY A 132 17.41 7.39 31.09
C GLY A 132 17.71 8.10 32.41
N PRO A 133 18.33 7.40 33.38
CA PRO A 133 18.41 7.86 34.76
C PRO A 133 18.89 9.30 34.81
N ARG A 134 18.02 10.21 35.28
CA ARG A 134 18.43 11.56 35.67
C ARG A 134 19.51 11.37 36.70
N SER A 135 20.75 11.66 36.31
CA SER A 135 21.91 11.70 37.20
C SER A 135 21.56 12.60 38.38
N THR A 136 21.21 11.99 39.51
CA THR A 136 21.05 12.68 40.78
C THR A 136 22.46 12.87 41.34
N SER A 137 23.10 14.00 40.99
CA SER A 137 24.29 14.45 41.70
C SER A 137 23.89 14.93 43.10
N LYS A 138 23.63 13.99 44.01
CA LYS A 138 23.73 14.24 45.45
C LYS A 138 25.13 13.84 45.87
N GLY A 139 25.97 14.83 46.19
CA GLY A 139 27.29 14.53 46.72
C GLY A 139 28.19 15.73 46.97
N ARG A 140 27.84 16.59 47.93
CA ARG A 140 28.82 17.02 48.95
C ARG A 140 28.15 17.58 50.19
N GLN A 141 28.15 16.72 51.23
CA GLN A 141 28.06 17.09 52.64
C GLN A 141 29.33 17.84 53.09
N ARG A 142 29.21 18.43 54.28
CA ARG A 142 30.23 18.96 55.22
C ARG A 142 30.32 20.49 55.16
N ALA A 143 30.22 21.25 56.26
CA ALA A 143 30.16 20.93 57.69
C ALA A 143 29.31 22.00 58.41
#